data_AF-A0A399NZK5-F1
#
_entry.id   AF-A0A399NZK5-F1
#
_cell.length_a   1.000
_cell.length_b   1.000
_cell.length_c   1.000
_cell.angle_alpha   90.00
_cell.angle_beta   90.00
_cell.angle_gamma   90.00
#
_symmetry.space_group_name_H-M   'P 1'
#
loop_
_entity.id
_entity.type
_entity.pdbx_description
1 polymer ?
#
loop_
_entity_poly.entity_id
_entity_poly.type
_entity_poly.pdbx_seq_one_letter_code
_entity_poly.pdbx_strand_id
1 'polypeptide(L)'
;MAPTLRDVHMWPDTGWPDSRWCPPEMDDDPHAPVLEMDALLRGSKKVTELLGECLAEESITTPFASIRLVPGEPSASGDLEVEISDYMAGGEDIAHVGVPAGFHDLSVRARDALVLLMWRETLKRLVARRGGDPAAVDRAADAARRDDYEIPRYGPWKQDRSRSRRMRLVGVLRDDGFLRLRVEVEELRGERSSRLSDEIIGGSTYWHFHRAARSLRWTSSTTMEGVSVPGIILGDRGSFALDAETGSIEVRGGQREPLPIEPTGQARAIGFRFVEQPDDHIQVYWGGGGPTNEVPQEYLDEMDRLGDVVDSAEWIGWWRLVDVDEVCAYVDYLPSSSASIVRFRGRALSVTIKRPADTIPTGPAAVLLARQDTESVLARIAERRKIQPAPALG
;
A
#
# COMPACT_ATOMS: atom_id res chain seq x y z
N MET A 1 12.05 -7.82 -20.70
CA MET A 1 11.27 -6.62 -21.10
C MET A 1 11.06 -5.82 -19.84
N ALA A 2 11.46 -4.55 -19.81
CA ALA A 2 11.23 -3.71 -18.65
C ALA A 2 9.71 -3.48 -18.49
N PRO A 3 9.19 -3.44 -17.25
CA PRO A 3 7.76 -3.26 -17.03
C PRO A 3 7.28 -1.86 -17.43
N THR A 4 6.00 -1.77 -17.74
CA THR A 4 5.29 -0.51 -17.96
C THR A 4 4.72 0.00 -16.64
N LEU A 5 4.98 1.27 -16.31
CA LEU A 5 4.35 1.96 -15.20
C LEU A 5 2.84 2.02 -15.43
N ARG A 6 2.08 1.45 -14.50
CA ARG A 6 0.60 1.39 -14.58
C ARG A 6 -0.08 1.46 -13.22
N ASP A 7 0.65 1.16 -12.15
CA ASP A 7 0.10 1.02 -10.81
C ASP A 7 0.63 2.15 -9.91
N VAL A 8 -0.15 3.21 -9.70
CA VAL A 8 0.19 4.29 -8.75
C VAL A 8 -0.80 4.23 -7.60
N HIS A 9 -0.32 4.20 -6.36
CA HIS A 9 -1.21 4.03 -5.22
C HIS A 9 -0.65 4.60 -3.92
N MET A 10 -1.56 5.03 -3.06
CA MET A 10 -1.28 5.21 -1.63
C MET A 10 -1.23 3.84 -0.93
N TRP A 11 -0.33 3.69 0.03
CA TRP A 11 -0.27 2.54 0.92
C TRP A 11 -0.63 2.93 2.38
N PRO A 12 -1.44 2.11 3.07
CA PRO A 12 -2.20 0.99 2.51
C PRO A 12 -3.25 1.52 1.54
N ASP A 13 -4.00 0.66 0.83
CA ASP A 13 -4.93 1.19 -0.17
C ASP A 13 -5.96 2.16 0.44
N THR A 14 -6.70 1.72 1.46
CA THR A 14 -7.75 2.55 2.09
C THR A 14 -7.80 2.40 3.60
N GLY A 15 -6.94 1.56 4.18
CA GLY A 15 -7.06 1.12 5.56
C GLY A 15 -8.29 0.23 5.78
N TRP A 16 -8.99 0.44 6.90
CA TRP A 16 -10.19 -0.31 7.29
C TRP A 16 -11.45 0.42 6.85
N PRO A 17 -12.53 -0.25 6.42
CA PRO A 17 -13.74 0.46 6.02
C PRO A 17 -14.33 1.31 7.16
N ASP A 18 -14.46 0.73 8.35
CA ASP A 18 -15.19 1.26 9.51
C ASP A 18 -14.33 1.97 10.56
N SER A 19 -13.03 2.11 10.32
CA SER A 19 -12.14 2.87 11.19
C SER A 19 -11.15 3.69 10.37
N ARG A 20 -10.78 4.84 10.90
CA ARG A 20 -9.76 5.69 10.28
C ARG A 20 -8.43 4.95 10.30
N TRP A 21 -7.68 5.07 9.23
CA TRP A 21 -6.34 4.53 9.19
C TRP A 21 -5.38 5.42 9.97
N CYS A 22 -4.59 4.81 10.85
CA CYS A 22 -3.47 5.42 11.55
C CYS A 22 -2.26 4.48 11.36
N PRO A 23 -1.06 5.00 11.03
CA PRO A 23 0.17 4.23 11.13
C PRO A 23 0.34 3.71 12.57
N PRO A 24 0.75 2.45 12.78
CA PRO A 24 1.00 1.92 14.12
C PRO A 24 1.97 2.76 14.95
N GLU A 25 2.93 3.41 14.29
CA GLU A 25 3.93 4.29 14.91
C GLU A 25 3.30 5.57 15.51
N MET A 26 2.07 5.89 15.12
CA MET A 26 1.33 7.09 15.51
C MET A 26 0.09 6.82 16.37
N ASP A 27 -0.20 5.57 16.73
CA ASP A 27 -1.41 5.21 17.47
C ASP A 27 -1.53 5.94 18.84
N ASP A 28 -0.39 6.30 19.44
CA ASP A 28 -0.32 7.01 20.72
C ASP A 28 -0.03 8.53 20.60
N ASP A 29 0.13 9.07 19.38
CA ASP A 29 0.42 10.50 19.18
C ASP A 29 -0.88 11.33 19.09
N PRO A 30 -1.21 12.18 20.09
CA PRO A 30 -2.39 13.02 20.06
C PRO A 30 -2.35 14.10 18.97
N HIS A 31 -1.19 14.33 18.35
CA HIS A 31 -0.99 15.29 17.27
C HIS A 31 -0.93 14.65 15.88
N ALA A 32 -1.12 13.33 15.79
CA ALA A 32 -1.17 12.63 14.51
C ALA A 32 -2.30 13.17 13.61
N PRO A 33 -2.04 13.49 12.33
CA PRO A 33 -3.02 14.05 11.40
C PRO A 33 -3.92 12.93 10.82
N VAL A 34 -4.52 12.11 11.71
CA VAL A 34 -5.25 10.89 11.35
C VAL A 34 -6.40 11.17 10.38
N LEU A 35 -7.12 12.29 10.59
CA LEU A 35 -8.22 12.71 9.72
C LEU A 35 -7.73 13.03 8.30
N GLU A 36 -6.67 13.82 8.21
CA GLU A 36 -6.10 14.27 6.96
C GLU A 36 -5.46 13.11 6.19
N MET A 37 -4.72 12.24 6.87
CA MET A 37 -4.11 11.05 6.29
C MET A 37 -5.18 10.08 5.77
N ASP A 38 -6.20 9.77 6.56
CA ASP A 38 -7.30 8.89 6.14
C ASP A 38 -8.07 9.48 4.94
N ALA A 39 -8.31 10.79 4.93
CA ALA A 39 -8.96 11.47 3.82
C ALA A 39 -8.13 11.45 2.53
N LEU A 40 -6.81 11.65 2.62
CA LEU A 40 -5.89 11.52 1.48
C LEU A 40 -5.87 10.07 0.97
N LEU A 41 -5.73 9.11 1.89
CA LEU A 41 -5.66 7.68 1.61
C LEU A 41 -6.87 7.23 0.79
N ARG A 42 -8.07 7.45 1.33
CA ARG A 42 -9.35 7.05 0.74
C ARG A 42 -9.69 7.86 -0.50
N GLY A 43 -9.66 9.18 -0.39
CA GLY A 43 -10.06 10.10 -1.45
C GLY A 43 -9.19 10.00 -2.70
N SER A 44 -7.93 9.62 -2.54
CA SER A 44 -7.03 9.47 -3.68
C SER A 44 -7.41 8.34 -4.64
N LYS A 45 -8.14 7.30 -4.19
CA LYS A 45 -8.26 6.05 -4.96
C LYS A 45 -8.91 6.21 -6.34
N LYS A 46 -10.01 6.95 -6.42
CA LYS A 46 -10.68 7.21 -7.69
C LYS A 46 -9.80 8.00 -8.67
N VAL A 47 -8.90 8.85 -8.17
CA VAL A 47 -7.92 9.58 -8.98
C VAL A 47 -6.80 8.66 -9.42
N THR A 48 -6.23 7.88 -8.50
CA THR A 48 -5.07 7.02 -8.78
C THR A 48 -5.41 5.86 -9.71
N GLU A 49 -6.59 5.25 -9.58
CA GLU A 49 -7.02 4.16 -10.45
C GLU A 49 -7.22 4.64 -11.90
N LEU A 50 -7.83 5.82 -12.10
CA LEU A 50 -7.96 6.41 -13.43
C LEU A 50 -6.60 6.84 -14.00
N LEU A 51 -5.75 7.45 -13.19
CA LEU A 51 -4.40 7.84 -13.60
C LEU A 51 -3.57 6.63 -14.02
N GLY A 52 -3.67 5.50 -13.30
CA GLY A 52 -2.99 4.26 -13.63
C GLY A 52 -3.35 3.72 -15.02
N GLU A 53 -4.64 3.76 -15.39
CA GLU A 53 -5.09 3.40 -16.75
C GLU A 53 -4.46 4.31 -17.81
N CYS A 54 -4.48 5.63 -17.60
CA CYS A 54 -3.88 6.59 -18.54
C CYS A 54 -2.35 6.45 -18.63
N LEU A 55 -1.65 6.13 -17.54
CA LEU A 55 -0.20 5.87 -17.54
C LEU A 55 0.15 4.61 -18.34
N ALA A 56 -0.67 3.56 -18.23
CA ALA A 56 -0.47 2.34 -18.98
C ALA A 56 -0.55 2.56 -20.50
N GLU A 57 -1.44 3.45 -20.96
CA GLU A 57 -1.57 3.82 -22.37
C GLU A 57 -0.33 4.53 -22.93
N GLU A 58 0.32 5.37 -22.11
CA GLU A 58 1.56 6.07 -22.47
C GLU A 58 2.80 5.14 -22.51
N SER A 59 2.66 3.89 -22.04
CA SER A 59 3.72 2.87 -22.12
C SER A 59 5.06 3.28 -21.50
N ILE A 60 5.01 4.10 -20.43
CA ILE A 60 6.19 4.60 -19.73
C ILE A 60 6.95 3.41 -19.14
N THR A 61 8.21 3.24 -19.55
CA THR A 61 9.05 2.14 -19.08
C THR A 61 9.79 2.54 -17.82
N THR A 62 9.67 1.71 -16.78
CA THR A 62 10.29 1.91 -15.46
C THR A 62 10.89 0.59 -14.98
N PRO A 63 11.76 0.60 -13.96
CA PRO A 63 12.26 -0.65 -13.37
C PRO A 63 11.14 -1.53 -12.78
N PHE A 64 10.05 -0.90 -12.32
CA PHE A 64 8.90 -1.54 -11.70
C PHE A 64 7.58 -1.01 -12.26
N ALA A 65 6.54 -1.85 -12.27
CA ALA A 65 5.23 -1.45 -12.78
C ALA A 65 4.48 -0.50 -11.83
N SER A 66 4.97 -0.35 -10.60
CA SER A 66 4.30 0.33 -9.49
C SER A 66 5.16 1.40 -8.82
N ILE A 67 4.50 2.46 -8.36
CA ILE A 67 5.05 3.49 -7.47
C ILE A 67 4.09 3.64 -6.29
N ARG A 68 4.65 3.70 -5.08
CA ARG A 68 3.90 3.74 -3.83
C ARG A 68 4.15 5.05 -3.09
N LEU A 69 3.08 5.68 -2.65
CA LEU A 69 3.14 6.80 -1.70
C LEU A 69 2.64 6.36 -0.33
N VAL A 70 3.34 6.78 0.73
CA VAL A 70 2.97 6.46 2.11
C VAL A 70 2.67 7.77 2.84
N PRO A 71 1.41 8.05 3.22
CA PRO A 71 1.12 9.14 4.14
C PRO A 71 1.67 8.77 5.50
N GLY A 72 2.55 9.62 6.04
CA GLY A 72 3.32 9.23 7.21
C GLY A 72 3.59 10.33 8.21
N GLU A 73 3.45 11.61 7.85
CA GLU A 73 3.79 12.71 8.76
C GLU A 73 2.89 13.93 8.56
N PRO A 74 2.69 14.77 9.58
CA PRO A 74 2.13 16.10 9.40
C PRO A 74 3.02 16.94 8.48
N SER A 75 2.43 17.66 7.52
CA SER A 75 3.19 18.61 6.72
C SER A 75 3.74 19.75 7.58
N ALA A 76 5.02 20.07 7.39
CA ALA A 76 5.67 21.18 8.06
C ALA A 76 5.35 22.54 7.41
N SER A 77 5.05 22.58 6.11
CA SER A 77 4.74 23.83 5.40
C SER A 77 3.25 24.21 5.39
N GLY A 78 2.37 23.27 5.70
CA GLY A 78 0.92 23.45 5.54
C GLY A 78 0.44 23.24 4.08
N ASP A 79 1.33 22.81 3.19
CA ASP A 79 1.00 22.32 1.85
C ASP A 79 1.04 20.78 1.80
N LEU A 80 0.51 20.17 0.74
CA LEU A 80 0.71 18.75 0.51
C LEU A 80 2.15 18.51 0.06
N GLU A 81 2.93 17.80 0.86
CA GLU A 81 4.37 17.61 0.65
C GLU A 81 4.67 16.19 0.21
N VAL A 82 5.42 16.02 -0.88
CA VAL A 82 5.98 14.72 -1.24
C VAL A 82 7.49 14.76 -1.12
N GLU A 83 8.00 13.77 -0.39
CA GLU A 83 9.41 13.47 -0.26
C GLU A 83 9.71 12.18 -1.03
N ILE A 84 10.53 12.29 -2.09
CA ILE A 84 11.04 11.11 -2.80
C ILE A 84 12.40 10.76 -2.23
N SER A 85 12.47 9.61 -1.57
CA SER A 85 13.72 8.93 -1.26
C SER A 85 14.22 8.18 -2.52
N ASP A 86 15.54 8.05 -2.68
CA ASP A 86 16.13 7.18 -3.71
C ASP A 86 16.09 5.70 -3.29
N TYR A 87 15.67 5.44 -2.04
CA TYR A 87 15.39 4.14 -1.48
C TYR A 87 14.25 3.40 -2.22
N MET A 88 14.48 2.12 -2.48
CA MET A 88 13.50 1.22 -3.08
C MET A 88 13.20 0.06 -2.13
N ALA A 89 12.12 0.14 -1.35
CA ALA A 89 11.68 -0.99 -0.52
C ALA A 89 10.89 -1.99 -1.35
N GLY A 90 11.20 -3.28 -1.22
CA GLY A 90 10.43 -4.35 -1.87
C GLY A 90 10.44 -4.32 -3.41
N GLY A 91 11.32 -3.53 -4.02
CA GLY A 91 11.33 -3.31 -5.46
C GLY A 91 10.21 -2.39 -5.95
N GLU A 92 9.84 -1.37 -5.17
CA GLU A 92 8.98 -0.27 -5.63
C GLU A 92 9.67 1.05 -5.29
N ASP A 93 9.48 2.10 -6.10
CA ASP A 93 9.84 3.45 -5.66
C ASP A 93 8.84 3.84 -4.56
N ILE A 94 9.36 4.15 -3.37
CA ILE A 94 8.56 4.62 -2.23
C ILE A 94 8.83 6.10 -2.01
N ALA A 95 7.77 6.88 -1.84
CA ALA A 95 7.86 8.26 -1.42
C ALA A 95 6.89 8.53 -0.27
N HIS A 96 7.28 9.42 0.62
CA HIS A 96 6.50 9.78 1.79
C HIS A 96 5.68 11.04 1.51
N VAL A 97 4.49 11.10 2.10
CA VAL A 97 3.59 12.24 1.95
C VAL A 97 3.37 12.89 3.31
N GLY A 98 3.80 14.16 3.41
CA GLY A 98 3.44 15.06 4.50
C GLY A 98 2.06 15.65 4.24
N VAL A 99 1.09 15.36 5.11
CA VAL A 99 -0.30 15.80 4.91
C VAL A 99 -0.61 17.03 5.77
N PRO A 100 -1.07 18.15 5.19
CA PRO A 100 -1.31 19.37 5.94
C PRO A 100 -2.64 19.32 6.67
N ALA A 101 -2.67 19.93 7.86
CA ALA A 101 -3.88 20.07 8.67
C ALA A 101 -5.05 20.68 7.87
N GLY A 102 -6.23 20.09 8.00
CA GLY A 102 -7.43 20.53 7.29
C GLY A 102 -7.55 20.03 5.84
N PHE A 103 -6.70 19.10 5.39
CA PHE A 103 -6.87 18.46 4.08
C PHE A 103 -8.25 17.80 3.91
N HIS A 104 -8.78 17.16 4.96
CA HIS A 104 -10.12 16.56 4.96
C HIS A 104 -11.26 17.59 4.89
N ASP A 105 -11.00 18.85 5.25
CA ASP A 105 -12.00 19.93 5.15
C ASP A 105 -12.16 20.47 3.71
N LEU A 106 -11.23 20.15 2.81
CA LEU A 106 -11.36 20.52 1.39
C LEU A 106 -12.63 19.90 0.78
N SER A 107 -13.19 20.54 -0.26
CA SER A 107 -14.23 19.87 -1.05
C SER A 107 -13.64 18.67 -1.79
N VAL A 108 -14.49 17.68 -2.10
CA VAL A 108 -14.12 16.49 -2.89
C VAL A 108 -13.34 16.88 -4.15
N ARG A 109 -13.87 17.83 -4.93
CA ARG A 109 -13.22 18.33 -6.16
C ARG A 109 -11.86 18.97 -5.91
N ALA A 110 -11.71 19.70 -4.80
CA ALA A 110 -10.43 20.31 -4.44
C ALA A 110 -9.39 19.27 -4.00
N ARG A 111 -9.80 18.25 -3.24
CA ARG A 111 -8.93 17.10 -2.92
C ARG A 111 -8.49 16.38 -4.18
N ASP A 112 -9.42 16.05 -5.07
CA ASP A 112 -9.14 15.30 -6.31
C ASP A 112 -8.14 16.03 -7.20
N ALA A 113 -8.33 17.34 -7.38
CA ALA A 113 -7.42 18.18 -8.17
C ALA A 113 -6.02 18.24 -7.54
N LEU A 114 -5.93 18.36 -6.22
CA LEU A 114 -4.66 18.40 -5.50
C LEU A 114 -3.94 17.05 -5.52
N VAL A 115 -4.66 15.94 -5.38
CA VAL A 115 -4.11 14.57 -5.52
C VAL A 115 -3.56 14.34 -6.93
N LEU A 116 -4.29 14.74 -7.98
CA LEU A 116 -3.80 14.61 -9.35
C LEU A 116 -2.54 15.46 -9.57
N LEU A 117 -2.51 16.70 -9.05
CA LEU A 117 -1.35 17.58 -9.13
C LEU A 117 -0.12 16.96 -8.44
N MET A 118 -0.30 16.47 -7.23
CA MET A 118 0.73 15.78 -6.46
C MET A 118 1.30 14.60 -7.26
N TRP A 119 0.45 13.69 -7.75
CA TRP A 119 0.92 12.55 -8.54
C TRP A 119 1.61 12.97 -9.84
N ARG A 120 1.04 13.93 -10.58
CA ARG A 120 1.66 14.45 -11.82
C ARG A 120 3.09 14.92 -11.56
N GLU A 121 3.28 15.73 -10.53
CA GLU A 121 4.58 16.35 -10.24
C GLU A 121 5.58 15.37 -9.63
N THR A 122 5.13 14.42 -8.82
CA THR A 122 5.96 13.32 -8.29
C THR A 122 6.42 12.40 -9.41
N LEU A 123 5.51 11.94 -10.26
CA LEU A 123 5.81 11.00 -11.35
C LEU A 123 6.75 11.62 -12.39
N LYS A 124 6.60 12.91 -12.72
CA LYS A 124 7.53 13.61 -13.63
C LYS A 124 8.97 13.55 -13.13
N ARG A 125 9.19 13.73 -11.82
CA ARG A 125 10.51 13.66 -11.21
C ARG A 125 11.06 12.23 -11.23
N LEU A 126 10.27 11.24 -10.83
CA LEU A 126 10.67 9.83 -10.84
C LEU A 126 11.03 9.36 -12.26
N VAL A 127 10.17 9.66 -13.24
CA VAL A 127 10.42 9.31 -14.65
C VAL A 127 11.66 10.02 -15.19
N ALA A 128 11.85 11.31 -14.88
CA ALA A 128 13.06 12.06 -15.28
C ALA A 128 14.34 11.46 -14.68
N ARG A 129 14.34 11.12 -13.38
CA ARG A 129 15.49 10.51 -12.68
C ARG A 129 15.92 9.19 -13.32
N ARG A 130 14.98 8.44 -13.92
CA ARG A 130 15.24 7.17 -14.62
C ARG A 130 15.52 7.35 -16.12
N GLY A 131 15.62 8.58 -16.61
CA GLY A 131 15.87 8.90 -18.03
C GLY A 131 14.68 8.64 -18.96
N GLY A 132 13.46 8.57 -18.42
CA GLY A 132 12.23 8.46 -19.21
C GLY A 132 11.74 9.81 -19.75
N ASP A 133 10.53 9.83 -20.33
CA ASP A 133 9.87 11.04 -20.86
C ASP A 133 8.88 11.63 -19.83
N PRO A 134 9.20 12.72 -19.13
CA PRO A 134 8.27 13.35 -18.20
C PRO A 134 7.03 13.94 -18.89
N ALA A 135 7.11 14.27 -20.19
CA ALA A 135 5.96 14.76 -20.92
C ALA A 135 4.89 13.69 -21.13
N ALA A 136 5.25 12.40 -21.08
CA ALA A 136 4.29 11.29 -21.07
C ALA A 136 3.42 11.31 -19.80
N VAL A 137 4.02 11.66 -18.65
CA VAL A 137 3.27 11.84 -17.40
C VAL A 137 2.30 13.03 -17.50
N ASP A 138 2.73 14.14 -18.09
CA ASP A 138 1.86 15.30 -18.31
C ASP A 138 0.63 14.91 -19.17
N ARG A 139 0.84 14.14 -20.26
CA ARG A 139 -0.24 13.65 -21.12
C ARG A 139 -1.21 12.71 -20.38
N ALA A 140 -0.67 11.75 -19.62
CA ALA A 140 -1.50 10.84 -18.82
C ALA A 140 -2.33 11.61 -17.76
N ALA A 141 -1.73 12.56 -17.06
CA ALA A 141 -2.41 13.37 -16.07
C ALA A 141 -3.49 14.28 -16.69
N ASP A 142 -3.21 14.89 -17.84
CA ASP A 142 -4.20 15.69 -18.57
C ASP A 142 -5.35 14.82 -19.11
N ALA A 143 -5.08 13.58 -19.54
CA ALA A 143 -6.11 12.62 -19.94
C ALA A 143 -6.98 12.15 -18.76
N ALA A 144 -6.39 11.99 -17.58
CA ALA A 144 -7.07 11.61 -16.34
C ALA A 144 -7.83 12.76 -15.66
N ARG A 145 -7.61 14.02 -16.07
CA ARG A 145 -8.29 15.19 -15.47
C ARG A 145 -9.80 15.12 -15.68
N ARG A 146 -10.56 15.24 -14.59
CA ARG A 146 -12.04 15.27 -14.60
C ARG A 146 -12.58 16.26 -13.59
N ASP A 147 -13.83 16.68 -13.80
CA ASP A 147 -14.60 17.43 -12.79
C ASP A 147 -15.20 16.51 -11.72
N ASP A 148 -15.43 15.24 -12.08
CA ASP A 148 -15.93 14.18 -11.22
C ASP A 148 -15.22 12.86 -11.57
N TYR A 149 -14.67 12.20 -10.56
CA TYR A 149 -13.94 10.94 -10.66
C TYR A 149 -14.82 9.71 -10.34
N GLU A 150 -16.07 9.89 -9.91
CA GLU A 150 -17.01 8.80 -9.60
C GLU A 150 -17.62 8.20 -10.87
N ILE A 151 -16.77 7.66 -11.75
CA ILE A 151 -17.15 7.14 -13.07
C ILE A 151 -17.69 5.71 -12.93
N PRO A 152 -18.91 5.42 -13.44
CA PRO A 152 -19.43 4.06 -13.47
C PRO A 152 -18.60 3.15 -14.39
N ARG A 153 -18.19 2.01 -13.86
CA ARG A 153 -17.55 0.91 -14.60
C ARG A 153 -18.54 -0.22 -14.78
N TYR A 154 -18.50 -0.83 -15.96
CA TYR A 154 -19.44 -1.86 -16.37
C TYR A 154 -18.72 -3.17 -16.62
N GLY A 155 -19.20 -4.23 -15.96
CA GLY A 155 -18.77 -5.60 -16.21
C GLY A 155 -19.35 -6.14 -17.52
N PRO A 156 -18.87 -7.31 -17.97
CA PRO A 156 -19.43 -7.97 -19.15
C PRO A 156 -20.86 -8.44 -18.87
N TRP A 157 -21.70 -8.39 -19.89
CA TRP A 157 -23.04 -9.00 -19.84
C TRP A 157 -22.95 -10.52 -19.73
N LYS A 158 -23.74 -11.09 -18.83
CA LYS A 158 -23.89 -12.52 -18.60
C LYS A 158 -25.35 -12.91 -18.76
N GLN A 159 -25.61 -13.77 -19.74
CA GLN A 159 -26.96 -14.18 -20.08
C GLN A 159 -27.38 -15.42 -19.29
N ASP A 160 -28.65 -15.49 -18.91
CA ASP A 160 -29.21 -16.66 -18.23
C ASP A 160 -29.36 -17.85 -19.21
N ARG A 161 -29.62 -19.05 -18.67
CA ARG A 161 -29.74 -20.26 -19.50
C ARG A 161 -30.90 -20.19 -20.49
N SER A 162 -32.01 -19.54 -20.13
CA SER A 162 -33.20 -19.44 -20.98
C SER A 162 -33.07 -18.34 -22.05
N ARG A 163 -32.00 -17.54 -21.96
CA ARG A 163 -31.71 -16.38 -22.81
C ARG A 163 -32.78 -15.30 -22.73
N SER A 164 -33.62 -15.31 -21.71
CA SER A 164 -34.63 -14.27 -21.48
C SER A 164 -34.06 -13.06 -20.74
N ARG A 165 -32.95 -13.22 -20.00
CA ARG A 165 -32.36 -12.19 -19.16
C ARG A 165 -30.86 -12.10 -19.37
N ARG A 166 -30.30 -10.92 -19.14
CA ARG A 166 -28.86 -10.74 -18.95
C ARG A 166 -28.59 -9.84 -17.77
N MET A 167 -27.42 -10.00 -17.17
CA MET A 167 -26.96 -9.19 -16.04
C MET A 167 -25.54 -8.69 -16.25
N ARG A 168 -25.17 -7.58 -15.62
CA ARG A 168 -23.78 -7.17 -15.46
C ARG A 168 -23.58 -6.46 -14.12
N LEU A 169 -22.35 -6.49 -13.63
CA LEU A 169 -21.96 -5.70 -12.48
C LEU A 169 -21.73 -4.25 -12.92
N VAL A 170 -22.22 -3.30 -12.15
CA VAL A 170 -21.94 -1.87 -12.28
C VAL A 170 -21.25 -1.44 -10.99
N GLY A 171 -20.13 -0.73 -11.10
CA GLY A 171 -19.34 -0.30 -9.95
C GLY A 171 -18.94 1.15 -10.07
N VAL A 172 -19.01 1.90 -8.96
CA VAL A 172 -18.52 3.28 -8.89
C VAL A 172 -17.58 3.39 -7.70
N LEU A 173 -16.35 3.85 -7.91
CA LEU A 173 -15.41 4.10 -6.82
C LEU A 173 -15.74 5.47 -6.22
N ARG A 174 -16.07 5.51 -4.93
CA ARG A 174 -16.50 6.73 -4.22
C ARG A 174 -15.32 7.41 -3.53
N ASP A 175 -15.58 8.62 -3.05
CA ASP A 175 -14.62 9.44 -2.28
C ASP A 175 -14.11 8.77 -0.99
N ASP A 176 -14.85 7.83 -0.42
CA ASP A 176 -14.40 7.03 0.74
C ASP A 176 -13.42 5.90 0.37
N GLY A 177 -13.06 5.78 -0.91
CA GLY A 177 -12.10 4.79 -1.41
C GLY A 177 -12.68 3.42 -1.69
N PHE A 178 -14.00 3.20 -1.54
CA PHE A 178 -14.63 1.90 -1.77
C PHE A 178 -15.60 1.90 -2.95
N LEU A 179 -15.65 0.78 -3.66
CA LEU A 179 -16.58 0.55 -4.75
C LEU A 179 -18.01 0.42 -4.21
N ARG A 180 -18.94 1.13 -4.84
CA ARG A 180 -20.38 0.89 -4.76
C ARG A 180 -20.80 0.02 -5.92
N LEU A 181 -21.10 -1.23 -5.63
CA LEU A 181 -21.47 -2.24 -6.60
C LEU A 181 -22.99 -2.38 -6.66
N ARG A 182 -23.53 -2.48 -7.86
CA ARG A 182 -24.92 -2.86 -8.14
C ARG A 182 -24.93 -3.87 -9.26
N VAL A 183 -25.94 -4.72 -9.31
CA VAL A 183 -26.16 -5.61 -10.44
C VAL A 183 -27.27 -5.05 -11.30
N GLU A 184 -26.95 -4.76 -12.55
CA GLU A 184 -27.93 -4.41 -13.56
C GLU A 184 -28.47 -5.68 -14.19
N VAL A 185 -29.79 -5.83 -14.21
CA VAL A 185 -30.51 -6.93 -14.87
C VAL A 185 -31.38 -6.35 -15.97
N GLU A 186 -31.31 -6.94 -17.17
CA GLU A 186 -32.09 -6.56 -18.33
C GLU A 186 -32.93 -7.73 -18.83
N GLU A 187 -34.23 -7.49 -19.00
CA GLU A 187 -35.17 -8.40 -19.65
C GLU A 187 -35.07 -8.28 -21.17
N LEU A 188 -34.86 -9.40 -21.85
CA LEU A 188 -34.66 -9.48 -23.30
C LEU A 188 -35.91 -9.94 -24.06
N ARG A 189 -36.91 -10.48 -23.35
CA ARG A 189 -38.19 -10.90 -23.93
C ARG A 189 -39.28 -9.89 -23.59
N GLY A 190 -40.08 -9.53 -24.59
CA GLY A 190 -41.14 -8.54 -24.44
C GLY A 190 -40.58 -7.11 -24.49
N GLU A 191 -41.16 -6.21 -23.69
CA GLU A 191 -40.66 -4.86 -23.53
C GLU A 191 -39.34 -4.89 -22.74
N ARG A 192 -38.27 -4.37 -23.34
CA ARG A 192 -36.97 -4.32 -22.67
C ARG A 192 -37.06 -3.41 -21.45
N SER A 193 -36.82 -3.98 -20.29
CA SER A 193 -36.69 -3.25 -19.03
C SER A 193 -35.33 -3.54 -18.42
N SER A 194 -34.73 -2.52 -17.82
CA SER A 194 -33.53 -2.66 -17.00
C SER A 194 -33.84 -2.24 -15.57
N ARG A 195 -33.19 -2.92 -14.63
CA ARG A 195 -33.30 -2.64 -13.20
C ARG A 195 -31.94 -2.79 -12.53
N LEU A 196 -31.67 -1.94 -11.56
CA LEU A 196 -30.52 -2.04 -10.69
C LEU A 196 -30.95 -2.66 -9.36
N SER A 197 -30.10 -3.52 -8.82
CA SER A 197 -30.22 -3.99 -7.46
C SER A 197 -29.92 -2.88 -6.45
N ASP A 198 -30.12 -3.20 -5.17
CA ASP A 198 -29.55 -2.45 -4.06
C ASP A 198 -28.02 -2.38 -4.15
N GLU A 199 -27.44 -1.43 -3.42
CA GLU A 199 -26.01 -1.18 -3.39
C GLU A 199 -25.27 -2.15 -2.46
N ILE A 200 -24.10 -2.59 -2.88
CA ILE A 200 -23.20 -3.47 -2.14
C ILE A 200 -21.83 -2.79 -2.05
N ILE A 201 -21.23 -2.75 -0.86
CA ILE A 201 -19.85 -2.33 -0.70
C ILE A 201 -18.88 -3.37 -1.30
N GLY A 202 -18.00 -2.90 -2.18
CA GLY A 202 -16.95 -3.68 -2.84
C GLY A 202 -15.54 -3.31 -2.37
N GLY A 203 -14.54 -3.74 -3.13
CA GLY A 203 -13.13 -3.42 -2.88
C GLY A 203 -12.75 -1.98 -3.23
N SER A 204 -11.47 -1.67 -3.12
CA SER A 204 -10.93 -0.32 -3.33
C SER A 204 -10.23 -0.09 -4.68
N THR A 205 -10.23 -1.09 -5.57
CA THR A 205 -9.48 -1.03 -6.84
C THR A 205 -10.28 -1.58 -8.02
N TYR A 206 -9.92 -1.16 -9.23
CA TYR A 206 -10.49 -1.65 -10.49
C TYR A 206 -10.20 -3.13 -10.71
N TRP A 207 -9.05 -3.61 -10.22
CA TRP A 207 -8.77 -5.05 -10.23
C TRP A 207 -9.80 -5.83 -9.39
N HIS A 208 -10.16 -5.34 -8.20
CA HIS A 208 -11.23 -5.92 -7.38
C HIS A 208 -12.57 -5.91 -8.12
N PHE A 209 -12.91 -4.80 -8.78
CA PHE A 209 -14.11 -4.72 -9.63
C PHE A 209 -14.11 -5.79 -10.73
N HIS A 210 -13.04 -5.91 -11.51
CA HIS A 210 -12.96 -6.87 -12.60
C HIS A 210 -13.02 -8.32 -12.10
N ARG A 211 -12.46 -8.60 -10.92
CA ARG A 211 -12.57 -9.91 -10.28
C ARG A 211 -14.00 -10.21 -9.85
N ALA A 212 -14.67 -9.26 -9.18
CA ALA A 212 -16.07 -9.37 -8.78
C ALA A 212 -16.99 -9.57 -10.00
N ALA A 213 -16.84 -8.74 -11.04
CA ALA A 213 -17.60 -8.82 -12.28
C ALA A 213 -17.41 -10.18 -12.98
N ARG A 214 -16.19 -10.74 -12.99
CA ARG A 214 -15.92 -12.08 -13.51
C ARG A 214 -16.54 -13.20 -12.67
N SER A 215 -16.66 -13.03 -11.36
CA SER A 215 -17.25 -14.03 -10.47
C SER A 215 -18.78 -14.17 -10.59
N LEU A 216 -19.47 -13.10 -11.01
CA LEU A 216 -20.93 -13.05 -11.10
C LEU A 216 -21.49 -14.20 -11.98
N ARG A 217 -22.47 -14.98 -11.52
CA ARG A 217 -23.04 -16.08 -12.33
C ARG A 217 -24.49 -16.35 -12.00
N TRP A 218 -25.23 -16.81 -13.00
CA TRP A 218 -26.59 -17.31 -12.82
C TRP A 218 -26.55 -18.67 -12.14
N THR A 219 -27.29 -18.84 -11.05
CA THR A 219 -27.50 -20.13 -10.39
C THR A 219 -28.85 -20.74 -10.77
N SER A 220 -29.81 -19.89 -11.17
CA SER A 220 -31.09 -20.28 -11.75
C SER A 220 -31.52 -19.24 -12.81
N SER A 221 -32.74 -19.32 -13.33
CA SER A 221 -33.33 -18.27 -14.19
C SER A 221 -33.71 -16.99 -13.43
N THR A 222 -33.74 -17.06 -12.10
CA THR A 222 -34.19 -15.98 -11.21
C THR A 222 -33.15 -15.64 -10.14
N THR A 223 -32.05 -16.38 -10.05
CA THR A 223 -31.08 -16.21 -8.98
C THR A 223 -29.68 -16.13 -9.54
N MET A 224 -28.89 -15.25 -8.95
CA MET A 224 -27.48 -15.08 -9.28
C MET A 224 -26.65 -14.94 -8.02
N GLU A 225 -25.37 -15.25 -8.14
CA GLU A 225 -24.41 -15.11 -7.05
C GLU A 225 -23.12 -14.46 -7.55
N GLY A 226 -22.41 -13.80 -6.64
CA GLY A 226 -21.12 -13.18 -6.90
C GLY A 226 -20.27 -13.08 -5.64
N VAL A 227 -18.99 -12.77 -5.84
CA VAL A 227 -18.06 -12.46 -4.76
C VAL A 227 -17.96 -10.95 -4.63
N SER A 228 -18.11 -10.42 -3.41
CA SER A 228 -17.63 -9.09 -3.06
C SER A 228 -16.25 -9.22 -2.43
N VAL A 229 -15.28 -8.43 -2.87
CA VAL A 229 -13.91 -8.48 -2.32
C VAL A 229 -13.63 -7.18 -1.55
N PRO A 230 -14.07 -7.06 -0.29
CA PRO A 230 -13.68 -5.93 0.54
C PRO A 230 -12.27 -6.15 1.11
N GLY A 231 -11.32 -5.32 0.68
CA GLY A 231 -10.06 -5.01 1.39
C GLY A 231 -8.94 -6.06 1.39
N ILE A 232 -7.72 -5.61 1.11
CA ILE A 232 -6.48 -6.40 1.14
C ILE A 232 -6.07 -6.80 2.57
N ILE A 233 -6.44 -6.00 3.58
CA ILE A 233 -6.02 -6.22 4.97
C ILE A 233 -6.83 -7.34 5.65
N LEU A 234 -8.11 -7.52 5.32
CA LEU A 234 -8.99 -8.45 6.04
C LEU A 234 -9.06 -9.87 5.47
N GLY A 235 -8.70 -10.10 4.20
CA GLY A 235 -8.84 -11.42 3.58
C GLY A 235 -10.28 -11.98 3.53
N ASP A 236 -11.25 -11.26 4.08
CA ASP A 236 -12.65 -11.64 4.19
C ASP A 236 -13.31 -11.55 2.81
N ARG A 237 -13.55 -12.72 2.22
CA ARG A 237 -14.30 -12.83 0.97
C ARG A 237 -15.79 -12.73 1.29
N GLY A 238 -16.37 -11.57 1.02
CA GLY A 238 -17.82 -11.41 0.97
C GLY A 238 -18.42 -12.17 -0.21
N SER A 239 -19.64 -12.64 -0.07
CA SER A 239 -20.43 -13.13 -1.20
C SER A 239 -21.83 -12.52 -1.17
N PHE A 240 -22.51 -12.50 -2.30
CA PHE A 240 -23.89 -12.04 -2.36
C PHE A 240 -24.71 -12.94 -3.27
N ALA A 241 -25.99 -13.06 -2.94
CA ALA A 241 -27.02 -13.64 -3.79
C ALA A 241 -28.02 -12.55 -4.14
N LEU A 242 -28.48 -12.52 -5.39
CA LEU A 242 -29.50 -11.59 -5.86
C LEU A 242 -30.66 -12.37 -6.48
N ASP A 243 -31.86 -11.96 -6.11
CA ASP A 243 -33.10 -12.36 -6.75
C ASP A 243 -33.43 -11.42 -7.93
N ALA A 244 -33.43 -11.99 -9.12
CA ALA A 244 -33.63 -11.34 -10.40
C ALA A 244 -35.10 -10.92 -10.67
N GLU A 245 -36.05 -11.26 -9.79
CA GLU A 245 -37.46 -10.85 -9.89
C GLU A 245 -37.80 -9.72 -8.93
N THR A 246 -37.27 -9.79 -7.71
CA THR A 246 -37.52 -8.78 -6.66
C THR A 246 -36.47 -7.67 -6.64
N GLY A 247 -35.23 -7.98 -7.05
CA GLY A 247 -34.10 -7.05 -6.95
C GLY A 247 -33.38 -7.10 -5.60
N SER A 248 -33.88 -7.93 -4.68
CA SER A 248 -33.33 -8.09 -3.33
C SER A 248 -31.96 -8.75 -3.35
N ILE A 249 -31.02 -8.19 -2.59
CA ILE A 249 -29.69 -8.76 -2.37
C ILE A 249 -29.58 -9.28 -0.95
N GLU A 250 -29.05 -10.50 -0.82
CA GLU A 250 -28.54 -11.03 0.43
C GLU A 250 -27.01 -11.01 0.38
N VAL A 251 -26.37 -10.24 1.27
CA VAL A 251 -24.91 -10.19 1.38
C VAL A 251 -24.45 -11.01 2.58
N ARG A 252 -23.40 -11.83 2.40
CA ARG A 252 -22.83 -12.71 3.40
C ARG A 252 -21.36 -12.37 3.61
N GLY A 253 -21.03 -11.88 4.81
CA GLY A 253 -19.68 -11.52 5.23
C GLY A 253 -19.13 -10.25 4.56
N GLY A 254 -18.08 -9.69 5.16
CA GLY A 254 -17.28 -8.61 4.57
C GLY A 254 -17.94 -7.24 4.40
N GLN A 255 -19.20 -7.04 4.80
CA GLN A 255 -19.81 -5.71 4.77
C GLN A 255 -19.56 -4.95 6.06
N ARG A 256 -18.72 -3.93 5.94
CA ARG A 256 -18.61 -2.86 6.91
C ARG A 256 -18.86 -1.56 6.17
N GLU A 257 -19.72 -0.71 6.72
CA GLU A 257 -20.01 0.59 6.12
C GLU A 257 -18.74 1.45 6.17
N PRO A 258 -18.28 1.98 5.01
CA PRO A 258 -17.15 2.89 5.00
C PRO A 258 -17.45 4.15 5.81
N LEU A 259 -16.48 4.59 6.62
CA LEU A 259 -16.56 5.91 7.24
C LEU A 259 -16.48 6.99 6.15
N PRO A 260 -17.42 7.96 6.15
CA PRO A 260 -17.34 9.09 5.24
C PRO A 260 -16.20 10.04 5.64
N ILE A 261 -15.65 10.75 4.66
CA ILE A 261 -14.74 11.87 4.90
C ILE A 261 -15.58 13.10 5.25
N GLU A 262 -15.74 13.36 6.55
CA GLU A 262 -16.54 14.48 7.06
C GLU A 262 -15.67 15.72 7.33
N PRO A 263 -16.01 16.89 6.75
CA PRO A 263 -15.40 18.15 7.14
C PRO A 263 -15.69 18.45 8.62
N THR A 264 -14.67 18.86 9.34
CA THR A 264 -14.73 19.30 10.73
C THR A 264 -14.67 20.82 10.87
N GLY A 265 -14.26 21.52 9.81
CA GLY A 265 -14.02 22.95 9.83
C GLY A 265 -14.15 23.61 8.46
N GLN A 266 -13.67 24.84 8.38
CA GLN A 266 -13.64 25.60 7.13
C GLN A 266 -12.40 25.22 6.32
N ALA A 267 -12.62 24.85 5.06
CA ALA A 267 -11.55 24.59 4.09
C ALA A 267 -10.57 25.77 4.01
N ARG A 268 -9.26 25.45 4.06
CA ARG A 268 -8.17 26.40 3.81
C ARG A 268 -7.55 26.10 2.45
N ALA A 269 -6.93 27.11 1.84
CA ALA A 269 -6.17 26.88 0.63
C ALA A 269 -4.93 26.04 0.97
N ILE A 270 -4.75 24.92 0.26
CA ILE A 270 -3.63 24.01 0.42
C ILE A 270 -2.96 23.89 -0.95
N GLY A 271 -1.66 24.17 -1.00
CA GLY A 271 -0.83 24.00 -2.19
C GLY A 271 -0.23 22.60 -2.29
N PHE A 272 0.66 22.43 -3.27
CA PHE A 272 1.50 21.25 -3.40
C PHE A 272 2.95 21.69 -3.43
N ARG A 273 3.79 21.01 -2.65
CA ARG A 273 5.21 21.24 -2.58
C ARG A 273 5.97 19.92 -2.71
N PHE A 274 7.12 20.01 -3.36
CA PHE A 274 8.07 18.92 -3.40
C PHE A 274 9.20 19.18 -2.40
N VAL A 275 9.59 18.16 -1.64
CA VAL A 275 10.75 18.20 -0.74
C VAL A 275 11.80 17.24 -1.29
N GLU A 276 12.87 17.80 -1.87
CA GLU A 276 14.07 17.02 -2.14
C GLU A 276 14.89 16.98 -0.85
N GLN A 277 14.73 15.91 -0.07
CA GLN A 277 15.75 15.58 0.92
C GLN A 277 16.89 14.86 0.19
N PRO A 278 18.16 15.22 0.45
CA PRO A 278 19.28 14.32 0.15
C PRO A 278 18.95 12.99 0.83
N ASP A 279 18.98 11.88 0.08
CA ASP A 279 18.66 10.57 0.63
C ASP A 279 19.80 10.10 1.55
N ASP A 280 19.75 10.64 2.76
CA ASP A 280 20.69 10.43 3.85
C ASP A 280 20.15 9.34 4.81
N HIS A 281 18.95 8.81 4.52
CA HIS A 281 18.24 7.78 5.25
C HIS A 281 18.79 6.40 4.88
N ILE A 282 18.99 5.56 5.89
CA ILE A 282 19.40 4.17 5.71
C ILE A 282 18.38 3.35 6.47
N GLN A 283 17.61 2.54 5.76
CA GLN A 283 16.59 1.72 6.40
C GLN A 283 17.24 0.46 6.98
N VAL A 284 17.11 0.25 8.29
CA VAL A 284 17.68 -0.91 8.99
C VAL A 284 16.57 -1.76 9.58
N TYR A 285 16.24 -2.85 8.89
CA TYR A 285 15.46 -3.94 9.48
C TYR A 285 16.41 -4.94 10.11
N TRP A 286 16.36 -5.06 11.42
CA TRP A 286 17.23 -5.96 12.15
C TRP A 286 16.46 -6.70 13.23
N GLY A 287 16.33 -8.02 13.04
CA GLY A 287 15.51 -8.86 13.90
C GLY A 287 14.45 -9.63 13.12
N GLY A 288 13.60 -10.35 13.82
CA GLY A 288 12.61 -11.25 13.22
C GLY A 288 13.21 -12.53 12.61
N GLY A 289 12.33 -13.47 12.25
CA GLY A 289 12.75 -14.79 11.78
C GLY A 289 11.61 -15.80 11.62
N GLY A 290 11.95 -17.01 11.17
CA GLY A 290 11.03 -18.15 11.08
C GLY A 290 10.41 -18.54 12.43
N PRO A 291 9.64 -19.63 12.53
CA PRO A 291 8.84 -19.94 13.73
C PRO A 291 9.67 -19.87 15.02
N THR A 292 9.24 -19.02 15.96
CA THR A 292 9.95 -18.68 17.20
C THR A 292 9.56 -19.57 18.39
N ASN A 293 8.68 -20.55 18.20
CA ASN A 293 8.05 -21.34 19.28
C ASN A 293 9.05 -22.06 20.21
N GLU A 294 10.26 -22.35 19.73
CA GLU A 294 11.31 -23.07 20.46
C GLU A 294 12.48 -22.16 20.87
N VAL A 295 12.39 -20.86 20.61
CA VAL A 295 13.44 -19.88 20.89
C VAL A 295 13.22 -19.27 22.28
N PRO A 296 14.22 -19.27 23.18
CA PRO A 296 14.13 -18.57 24.46
C PRO A 296 13.78 -17.08 24.28
N GLN A 297 12.81 -16.59 25.05
CA GLN A 297 12.31 -15.21 24.94
C GLN A 297 13.43 -14.19 25.17
N GLU A 298 14.38 -14.47 26.06
CA GLU A 298 15.49 -13.56 26.36
C GLU A 298 16.44 -13.35 25.17
N TYR A 299 16.55 -14.33 24.27
CA TYR A 299 17.29 -14.15 23.01
C TYR A 299 16.50 -13.27 22.03
N LEU A 300 15.18 -13.46 21.95
CA LEU A 300 14.30 -12.67 21.08
C LEU A 300 14.29 -11.20 21.52
N ASP A 301 14.02 -10.95 22.80
CA ASP A 301 13.97 -9.60 23.37
C ASP A 301 15.31 -8.85 23.15
N GLU A 302 16.43 -9.54 23.31
CA GLU A 302 17.75 -8.93 23.08
C GLU A 302 18.02 -8.70 21.60
N MET A 303 17.61 -9.59 20.70
CA MET A 303 17.75 -9.36 19.25
C MET A 303 16.92 -8.16 18.79
N ASP A 304 15.70 -8.01 19.30
CA ASP A 304 14.83 -6.87 19.00
C ASP A 304 15.43 -5.56 19.55
N ARG A 305 15.86 -5.56 20.82
CA ARG A 305 16.56 -4.41 21.42
C ARG A 305 17.84 -4.03 20.65
N LEU A 306 18.62 -5.02 20.19
CA LEU A 306 19.80 -4.79 19.37
C LEU A 306 19.43 -4.23 17.99
N GLY A 307 18.27 -4.61 17.45
CA GLY A 307 17.71 -4.01 16.25
C GLY A 307 17.51 -2.50 16.40
N ASP A 308 16.87 -2.08 17.48
CA ASP A 308 16.69 -0.64 17.80
C ASP A 308 18.03 0.10 17.92
N VAL A 309 19.04 -0.55 18.51
CA VAL A 309 20.38 0.05 18.63
C VAL A 309 21.00 0.29 17.26
N VAL A 310 20.99 -0.71 16.37
CA VAL A 310 21.64 -0.59 15.06
C VAL A 310 20.86 0.29 14.07
N ASP A 311 19.58 0.51 14.29
CA ASP A 311 18.74 1.45 13.53
C ASP A 311 18.83 2.89 14.08
N SER A 312 19.44 3.10 15.25
CA SER A 312 19.51 4.42 15.88
C SER A 312 20.32 5.45 15.07
N ALA A 313 20.04 6.74 15.32
CA ALA A 313 20.73 7.86 14.67
C ALA A 313 22.25 7.84 14.86
N GLU A 314 22.75 7.28 15.97
CA GLU A 314 24.18 7.13 16.24
C GLU A 314 24.86 6.16 15.26
N TRP A 315 24.12 5.17 14.76
CA TRP A 315 24.61 4.13 13.85
C TRP A 315 24.55 4.52 12.38
N ILE A 316 23.72 5.50 12.01
CA ILE A 316 23.60 6.01 10.62
C ILE A 316 24.97 6.37 10.04
N GLY A 317 25.83 7.03 10.83
CA GLY A 317 27.17 7.40 10.39
C GLY A 317 28.05 6.20 10.01
N TRP A 318 27.91 5.07 10.71
CA TRP A 318 28.64 3.84 10.39
C TRP A 318 28.05 3.15 9.16
N TRP A 319 26.73 3.08 9.04
CA TRP A 319 26.08 2.52 7.85
C TRP A 319 26.42 3.27 6.57
N ARG A 320 26.60 4.60 6.63
CA ARG A 320 27.12 5.38 5.50
C ARG A 320 28.49 4.91 5.02
N LEU A 321 29.37 4.48 5.94
CA LEU A 321 30.66 3.91 5.58
C LEU A 321 30.52 2.54 4.89
N VAL A 322 29.48 1.77 5.23
CA VAL A 322 29.16 0.49 4.59
C VAL A 322 28.70 0.68 3.13
N ASP A 323 28.32 1.91 2.77
CA ASP A 323 27.81 2.32 1.45
C ASP A 323 26.57 1.51 1.04
N VAL A 324 25.54 1.60 1.90
CA VAL A 324 24.25 0.94 1.74
C VAL A 324 23.12 1.91 2.08
N ASP A 325 21.98 1.72 1.42
CA ASP A 325 20.71 2.43 1.68
C ASP A 325 19.73 1.53 2.46
N GLU A 326 19.97 0.22 2.45
CA GLU A 326 19.11 -0.79 3.07
C GLU A 326 19.90 -1.86 3.79
N VAL A 327 19.47 -2.22 4.99
CA VAL A 327 19.93 -3.36 5.76
C VAL A 327 18.73 -4.23 6.13
N CYS A 328 18.72 -5.46 5.65
CA CYS A 328 17.74 -6.48 6.02
C CYS A 328 18.47 -7.63 6.72
N ALA A 329 18.36 -7.71 8.04
CA ALA A 329 18.96 -8.74 8.87
C ALA A 329 17.88 -9.52 9.62
N TYR A 330 17.86 -10.84 9.43
CA TYR A 330 16.94 -11.74 10.12
C TYR A 330 17.64 -12.99 10.64
N VAL A 331 17.01 -13.65 11.60
CA VAL A 331 17.48 -14.90 12.19
C VAL A 331 16.70 -16.08 11.62
N ASP A 332 17.41 -17.08 11.13
CA ASP A 332 16.86 -18.37 10.70
C ASP A 332 17.09 -19.38 11.83
N TYR A 333 16.00 -19.84 12.44
CA TYR A 333 16.00 -20.76 13.59
C TYR A 333 15.94 -22.26 13.23
N LEU A 334 15.70 -22.58 11.94
CA LEU A 334 15.64 -23.96 11.43
C LEU A 334 16.85 -24.43 10.58
N PRO A 335 18.08 -23.89 10.72
CA PRO A 335 19.23 -24.40 10.01
C PRO A 335 19.81 -25.63 10.71
N SER A 336 20.57 -26.44 9.98
CA SER A 336 21.29 -27.59 10.54
C SER A 336 22.60 -27.21 11.26
N SER A 337 23.04 -25.95 11.17
CA SER A 337 24.28 -25.46 11.77
C SER A 337 24.27 -23.94 11.89
N SER A 338 25.04 -23.42 12.86
CA SER A 338 25.19 -21.98 13.06
C SER A 338 26.11 -21.36 12.01
N ALA A 339 25.67 -20.27 11.39
CA ALA A 339 26.47 -19.52 10.43
C ALA A 339 25.88 -18.12 10.21
N SER A 340 26.70 -17.16 9.81
CA SER A 340 26.19 -15.88 9.30
C SER A 340 26.36 -15.80 7.79
N ILE A 341 25.40 -15.25 7.08
CA ILE A 341 25.47 -14.99 5.65
C ILE A 341 25.29 -13.49 5.45
N VAL A 342 26.29 -12.84 4.88
CA VAL A 342 26.26 -11.42 4.49
C VAL A 342 26.23 -11.36 2.97
N ARG A 343 25.36 -10.56 2.36
CA ARG A 343 25.27 -10.38 0.90
C ARG A 343 25.01 -8.92 0.57
N PHE A 344 25.78 -8.40 -0.38
CA PHE A 344 25.57 -7.06 -0.94
C PHE A 344 24.96 -7.19 -2.33
N ARG A 345 23.94 -6.38 -2.63
CA ARG A 345 23.28 -6.28 -3.94
C ARG A 345 23.11 -4.80 -4.27
N GLY A 346 24.09 -4.23 -4.96
CA GLY A 346 24.17 -2.77 -5.11
C GLY A 346 24.36 -2.12 -3.74
N ARG A 347 23.45 -1.20 -3.39
CA ARG A 347 23.40 -0.50 -2.10
C ARG A 347 22.49 -1.20 -1.07
N ALA A 348 22.02 -2.41 -1.34
CA ALA A 348 21.27 -3.21 -0.35
C ALA A 348 22.16 -4.27 0.32
N LEU A 349 22.03 -4.42 1.64
CA LEU A 349 22.68 -5.43 2.46
C LEU A 349 21.64 -6.42 3.01
N SER A 350 21.82 -7.71 2.70
CA SER A 350 21.06 -8.79 3.33
C SER A 350 21.94 -9.60 4.27
N VAL A 351 21.47 -9.80 5.49
CA VAL A 351 22.09 -10.63 6.51
C VAL A 351 21.12 -11.76 6.90
N THR A 352 21.66 -12.98 6.97
CA THR A 352 20.96 -14.11 7.59
C THR A 352 21.82 -14.66 8.71
N ILE A 353 21.33 -14.61 9.94
CA ILE A 353 21.93 -15.29 11.09
C ILE A 353 21.29 -16.67 11.19
N LYS A 354 22.01 -17.71 10.79
CA LYS A 354 21.57 -19.09 11.00
C LYS A 354 21.91 -19.49 12.42
N ARG A 355 20.88 -19.75 13.23
CA ARG A 355 21.02 -20.10 14.65
C ARG A 355 20.00 -21.20 14.99
N PRO A 356 20.39 -22.49 14.98
CA PRO A 356 19.48 -23.58 15.36
C PRO A 356 18.90 -23.33 16.75
N ALA A 357 17.56 -23.43 16.89
CA ALA A 357 16.87 -23.09 18.15
C ALA A 357 17.40 -23.89 19.35
N ASP A 358 17.72 -25.17 19.14
CA ASP A 358 18.27 -26.09 20.14
C ASP A 358 19.68 -25.72 20.63
N THR A 359 20.36 -24.78 19.96
CA THR A 359 21.67 -24.27 20.37
C THR A 359 21.60 -23.00 21.21
N ILE A 360 20.41 -22.42 21.40
CA ILE A 360 20.24 -21.18 22.15
C ILE A 360 20.04 -21.52 23.64
N PRO A 361 20.93 -21.08 24.54
CA PRO A 361 20.76 -21.29 25.97
C PRO A 361 19.63 -20.40 26.52
N THR A 362 19.16 -20.66 27.73
CA THR A 362 18.16 -19.83 28.42
C THR A 362 18.80 -18.78 29.34
N GLY A 363 18.02 -17.77 29.74
CA GLY A 363 18.44 -16.75 30.71
C GLY A 363 19.58 -15.85 30.21
N PRO A 364 20.49 -15.38 31.09
CA PRO A 364 21.52 -14.40 30.72
C PRO A 364 22.49 -14.87 29.61
N ALA A 365 22.67 -16.19 29.46
CA ALA A 365 23.49 -16.74 28.39
C ALA A 365 22.84 -16.55 27.01
N ALA A 366 21.51 -16.49 26.94
CA ALA A 366 20.75 -16.25 25.71
C ALA A 366 21.03 -14.83 25.18
N VAL A 367 20.94 -13.85 26.09
CA VAL A 367 21.24 -12.43 25.84
C VAL A 367 22.67 -12.25 25.32
N LEU A 368 23.64 -12.90 25.97
CA LEU A 368 25.04 -12.87 25.54
C LEU A 368 25.24 -13.48 24.15
N LEU A 369 24.52 -14.56 23.83
CA LEU A 369 24.60 -15.19 22.51
C LEU A 369 24.03 -14.28 21.41
N ALA A 370 22.90 -13.60 21.67
CA ALA A 370 22.31 -12.63 20.72
C ALA A 370 23.28 -11.48 20.41
N ARG A 371 23.96 -10.95 21.43
CA ARG A 371 25.02 -9.94 21.27
C ARG A 371 26.17 -10.47 20.43
N GLN A 372 26.69 -11.66 20.76
CA GLN A 372 27.79 -12.29 20.01
C GLN A 372 27.44 -12.52 18.54
N ASP A 373 26.22 -12.95 18.25
CA ASP A 373 25.74 -13.16 16.88
C ASP A 373 25.70 -11.83 16.09
N THR A 374 25.17 -10.78 16.72
CA THR A 374 25.10 -9.43 16.15
C THR A 374 26.50 -8.84 15.92
N GLU A 375 27.39 -8.90 16.92
CA GLU A 375 28.79 -8.44 16.82
C GLU A 375 29.54 -9.18 15.72
N SER A 376 29.37 -10.50 15.62
CA SER A 376 30.02 -11.33 14.60
C SER A 376 29.59 -10.95 13.18
N VAL A 377 28.31 -10.63 12.98
CA VAL A 377 27.81 -10.13 11.70
C VAL A 377 28.41 -8.77 11.36
N LEU A 378 28.35 -7.83 12.30
CA LEU A 378 28.83 -6.46 12.10
C LEU A 378 30.34 -6.42 11.82
N ALA A 379 31.12 -7.23 12.53
CA ALA A 379 32.55 -7.42 12.25
C ALA A 379 32.78 -7.94 10.82
N ARG A 380 31.97 -8.89 10.35
CA ARG A 380 32.06 -9.43 8.99
C ARG A 380 31.66 -8.42 7.92
N ILE A 381 30.70 -7.54 8.21
CA ILE A 381 30.33 -6.42 7.34
C ILE A 381 31.52 -5.45 7.22
N ALA A 382 32.10 -5.04 8.36
CA ALA A 382 33.25 -4.16 8.42
C ALA A 382 34.44 -4.71 7.62
N GLU A 383 34.76 -5.99 7.82
CA GLU A 383 35.83 -6.70 7.11
C GLU A 383 35.60 -6.68 5.59
N ARG A 384 34.38 -7.02 5.14
CA ARG A 384 34.05 -7.10 3.72
C ARG A 384 34.06 -5.76 3.01
N ARG A 385 33.68 -4.69 3.70
CA ARG A 385 33.72 -3.32 3.18
C ARG A 385 35.04 -2.61 3.43
N LYS A 386 35.95 -3.21 4.22
CA LYS A 386 37.25 -2.63 4.61
C LYS A 386 37.11 -1.27 5.30
N ILE A 387 36.13 -1.17 6.18
CA ILE A 387 35.86 0.03 6.98
C ILE A 387 36.25 -0.20 8.44
N GLN A 388 36.18 0.86 9.23
CA GLN A 388 36.41 0.78 10.67
C GLN A 388 35.38 -0.13 11.37
N PRO A 389 35.74 -0.74 12.51
CA PRO A 389 34.82 -1.54 13.30
C PRO A 389 33.52 -0.81 13.63
N ALA A 390 32.45 -1.57 13.79
CA ALA A 390 31.16 -1.03 14.22
C ALA A 390 31.23 -0.39 15.62
N PRO A 391 30.36 0.58 15.93
CA PRO A 391 30.16 1.06 17.29
C PRO A 391 29.82 -0.08 18.26
N ALA A 392 29.99 0.15 19.56
CA ALA A 392 29.58 -0.82 20.58
C ALA A 392 28.06 -0.89 20.69
N LEU A 393 27.51 -2.08 20.98
CA LEU A 393 26.06 -2.35 20.97
C LEU A 393 25.28 -1.92 22.23
N GLY A 394 25.90 -1.14 23.12
CA GLY A 394 25.25 -0.55 24.30
C GLY A 394 24.90 -1.51 25.43
#